data_AF-A0A0R2TN52-F1
#
_entry.id   AF-A0A0R2TN52-F1
#
_cell.length_a   1.000
_cell.length_b   1.000
_cell.length_c   1.000
_cell.angle_alpha   90.00
_cell.angle_beta   90.00
_cell.angle_gamma   90.00
#
_symmetry.space_group_name_H-M   'P 1'
#
loop_
_entity.id
_entity.type
_entity.pdbx_description
1 polymer ?
#
loop_
_entity_poly.entity_id
_entity_poly.type
_entity_poly.pdbx_seq_one_letter_code
_entity_poly.pdbx_strand_id
1 'polypeptide(L)'
;MSAERMADLAAASRILAARGVVDGFGHVSMRHPDNPNRYLMSRALAPALVVPNDIVEYDLGSNAVHPASAKGFLERFIHGEIYKARPDIGSVVHSHSPSVVPFGVASVKMQAMFHNAAFLAQGVPVFDISEQFGATDMLVCDCAKGQALAQSLGSASVALMRA
;
A
#
# COMPACT_ATOMS: atom_id res chain seq x y z
N MET A 1 4.84 -8.41 20.43
CA MET A 1 5.30 -7.40 19.44
C MET A 1 6.09 -6.32 20.16
N SER A 2 7.31 -5.98 19.71
CA SER A 2 8.10 -4.93 20.37
C SER A 2 7.49 -3.54 20.11
N ALA A 3 7.43 -2.71 21.15
CA ALA A 3 6.97 -1.32 21.04
C ALA A 3 7.78 -0.51 20.01
N GLU A 4 9.03 -0.91 19.78
CA GLU A 4 9.95 -0.36 18.79
C GLU A 4 9.40 -0.47 17.36
N ARG A 5 8.83 -1.62 16.95
CA ARG A 5 8.32 -1.78 15.58
C ARG A 5 7.09 -0.92 15.29
N MET A 6 6.22 -0.70 16.28
CA MET A 6 5.13 0.27 16.14
C MET A 6 5.65 1.70 16.02
N ALA A 7 6.71 2.03 16.77
CA ALA A 7 7.36 3.32 16.68
C ALA A 7 8.00 3.54 15.31
N ASP A 8 8.67 2.53 14.74
CA ASP A 8 9.23 2.56 13.39
C ASP A 8 8.15 2.80 12.33
N LEU A 9 7.04 2.06 12.38
CA LEU A 9 5.95 2.20 11.40
C LEU A 9 5.27 3.58 11.51
N ALA A 10 5.03 4.06 12.73
CA ALA A 10 4.48 5.39 12.94
C ALA A 10 5.45 6.47 12.45
N ALA A 11 6.76 6.31 12.68
CA ALA A 11 7.78 7.21 12.15
C ALA A 11 7.84 7.18 10.62
N ALA A 12 7.77 6.00 10.00
CA ALA A 12 7.76 5.84 8.54
C ALA A 12 6.59 6.61 7.92
N SER A 13 5.38 6.51 8.48
CA SER A 13 4.21 7.26 8.02
C SER A 13 4.46 8.78 8.04
N ARG A 14 4.98 9.31 9.17
CA ARG A 14 5.30 10.74 9.30
C ARG A 14 6.44 11.18 8.39
N ILE A 15 7.47 10.36 8.18
CA ILE A 15 8.59 10.65 7.27
C ILE A 15 8.11 10.73 5.83
N LEU A 16 7.30 9.77 5.38
CA LEU A 16 6.75 9.79 4.01
C LEU A 16 5.92 11.05 3.76
N ALA A 17 5.12 11.47 4.76
CA ALA A 17 4.35 12.70 4.69
C ALA A 17 5.25 13.94 4.65
N ALA A 18 6.23 14.03 5.55
CA ALA A 18 7.17 15.15 5.62
C ALA A 18 8.06 15.29 4.37
N ARG A 19 8.27 14.19 3.63
CA ARG A 19 9.01 14.17 2.36
C ARG A 19 8.12 14.34 1.12
N GLY A 20 6.80 14.50 1.30
CA GLY A 20 5.86 14.65 0.19
C GLY A 20 5.72 13.40 -0.68
N VAL A 21 6.07 12.22 -0.14
CA VAL A 21 5.90 10.94 -0.84
C VAL A 21 4.44 10.50 -0.77
N VAL A 22 3.82 10.64 0.40
CA VAL A 22 2.37 10.46 0.59
C VAL A 22 1.71 11.80 0.86
N ASP A 23 0.47 11.94 0.41
CA ASP A 23 -0.42 13.06 0.74
C ASP A 23 -1.23 12.75 2.02
N GLY A 24 -2.36 13.45 2.23
CA GLY A 24 -3.25 13.20 3.35
C GLY A 24 -4.01 11.87 3.29
N PHE A 25 -3.99 11.17 2.16
CA PHE A 25 -4.75 9.94 1.91
C PHE A 25 -3.87 8.70 1.74
N GLY A 26 -2.58 8.87 1.42
CA GLY A 26 -1.64 7.76 1.31
C GLY A 26 -1.38 7.05 2.64
N HIS A 27 -0.85 5.83 2.58
CA HIS A 27 -0.66 5.00 3.75
C HIS A 27 0.45 3.97 3.57
N VAL A 28 1.05 3.58 4.70
CA VAL A 28 2.12 2.57 4.78
C VAL A 28 1.72 1.47 5.76
N SER A 29 2.07 0.24 5.42
CA SER A 29 1.93 -0.91 6.30
C SER A 29 3.23 -1.70 6.41
N MET A 30 3.31 -2.57 7.39
CA MET A 30 4.42 -3.50 7.59
C MET A 30 3.86 -4.90 7.85
N ARG A 31 4.44 -5.94 7.26
CA ARG A 31 4.13 -7.33 7.64
C ARG A 31 4.45 -7.54 9.12
N HIS A 32 3.61 -8.25 9.84
CA HIS A 32 3.84 -8.48 11.27
C HIS A 32 5.14 -9.29 11.45
N PRO A 33 6.12 -8.79 12.24
CA PRO A 33 7.47 -9.36 12.30
C PRO A 33 7.49 -10.79 12.85
N ASP A 34 6.57 -11.09 13.79
CA ASP A 34 6.50 -12.39 14.45
C ASP A 34 5.40 -13.30 13.86
N ASN A 35 4.64 -12.83 12.85
CA ASN A 35 3.52 -13.58 12.28
C ASN A 35 3.30 -13.23 10.80
N PRO A 36 3.76 -14.07 9.85
CA PRO A 36 3.68 -13.73 8.43
C PRO A 36 2.24 -13.66 7.90
N ASN A 37 1.25 -14.16 8.65
CA ASN A 37 -0.17 -14.13 8.27
C ASN A 37 -0.91 -12.89 8.79
N ARG A 38 -0.18 -11.87 9.23
CA ARG A 38 -0.73 -10.62 9.74
C ARG A 38 0.09 -9.42 9.25
N TYR A 39 -0.50 -8.24 9.32
CA TYR A 39 0.19 -6.99 9.04
C TYR A 39 -0.27 -5.88 9.97
N LEU A 40 0.52 -4.82 10.03
CA LEU A 40 0.34 -3.64 10.86
C LEU A 40 0.14 -2.43 9.96
N MET A 41 -0.84 -1.59 10.29
CA MET A 41 -1.14 -0.35 9.57
C MET A 41 -1.85 0.60 10.52
N SER A 42 -1.72 1.91 10.35
CA SER A 42 -2.46 2.84 11.20
C SER A 42 -3.98 2.75 10.93
N ARG A 43 -4.78 3.11 11.93
CA ARG A 43 -6.19 3.47 11.70
C ARG A 43 -6.32 4.61 10.68
N ALA A 44 -7.53 4.93 10.23
CA ALA A 44 -7.77 6.04 9.32
C ALA A 44 -7.49 7.39 10.01
N LEU A 45 -6.36 8.01 9.67
CA LEU A 45 -5.99 9.40 9.99
C LEU A 45 -4.90 9.88 9.03
N ALA A 46 -4.65 11.19 9.01
CA ALA A 46 -3.59 11.77 8.17
C ALA A 46 -2.21 11.21 8.55
N PRO A 47 -1.37 10.79 7.57
CA PRO A 47 -0.05 10.18 7.83
C PRO A 47 0.89 10.99 8.72
N ALA A 48 0.82 12.32 8.63
CA ALA A 48 1.64 13.24 9.45
C ALA A 48 1.31 13.18 10.95
N LEU A 49 0.15 12.64 11.34
CA LEU A 49 -0.35 12.61 12.72
C LEU A 49 -0.24 11.23 13.38
N VAL A 50 0.17 10.20 12.63
CA VAL A 50 0.23 8.82 13.12
C VAL A 50 1.18 8.72 14.31
N VAL A 51 0.72 8.13 15.42
CA VAL A 51 1.54 7.73 16.58
C VAL A 51 1.48 6.22 16.80
N PRO A 52 2.35 5.61 17.64
CA PRO A 52 2.36 4.16 17.85
C PRO A 52 1.01 3.58 18.29
N ASN A 53 0.25 4.33 19.09
CA ASN A 53 -1.08 3.91 19.57
C ASN A 53 -2.17 3.90 18.48
N ASP A 54 -1.87 4.45 17.29
CA ASP A 54 -2.80 4.40 16.15
C ASP A 54 -2.62 3.13 15.31
N ILE A 55 -1.60 2.31 15.57
CA ILE A 55 -1.31 1.11 14.80
C ILE A 55 -2.31 0.01 15.14
N VAL A 56 -2.93 -0.54 14.09
CA VAL A 56 -3.90 -1.62 14.13
C VAL A 56 -3.30 -2.86 13.46
N GLU A 57 -3.57 -4.02 14.06
CA GLU A 57 -3.19 -5.32 13.52
C GLU A 57 -4.34 -5.91 12.68
N TYR A 58 -3.99 -6.38 11.48
CA TYR A 58 -4.92 -6.99 10.53
C TYR A 58 -4.47 -8.42 10.18
N ASP A 59 -5.44 -9.30 9.93
CA ASP A 59 -5.18 -10.53 9.20
C ASP A 59 -4.91 -10.25 7.71
N LEU A 60 -4.48 -11.25 6.94
CA LEU A 60 -4.26 -11.06 5.50
C LEU A 60 -5.57 -10.77 4.72
N GLY A 61 -6.74 -11.11 5.27
CA GLY A 61 -8.05 -10.73 4.74
C GLY A 61 -8.42 -9.27 5.01
N SER A 62 -7.52 -8.51 5.63
CA SER A 62 -7.72 -7.12 6.05
C SER A 62 -8.87 -6.94 7.05
N ASN A 63 -9.16 -7.96 7.85
CA ASN A 63 -10.00 -7.82 9.02
C ASN A 63 -9.13 -7.43 10.21
N ALA A 64 -9.59 -6.45 11.00
CA ALA A 64 -8.89 -6.08 12.22
C ALA A 64 -8.93 -7.27 13.21
N VAL A 65 -7.78 -7.64 13.76
CA VAL A 65 -7.66 -8.79 14.67
C VAL A 65 -8.44 -8.55 15.97
N HIS A 66 -8.51 -7.29 16.41
CA HIS A 66 -9.27 -6.89 17.60
C HIS A 66 -10.59 -6.21 17.19
N PRO A 67 -11.76 -6.72 17.61
CA PRO A 67 -13.06 -6.14 17.24
C PRO A 67 -13.26 -4.69 17.67
N ALA A 68 -12.61 -4.26 18.75
CA ALA A 68 -12.65 -2.89 19.26
C ALA A 68 -11.65 -1.95 18.57
N SER A 69 -10.97 -2.40 17.51
CA SER A 69 -10.01 -1.56 16.78
C SER A 69 -10.69 -0.35 16.18
N ALA A 70 -9.98 0.77 16.14
CA ALA A 70 -10.44 1.94 15.42
C ALA A 70 -10.62 1.64 13.92
N LYS A 71 -11.48 2.42 13.26
CA LYS A 71 -11.77 2.27 11.83
C LYS A 71 -10.50 2.41 11.00
N GLY A 72 -10.20 1.39 10.18
CA GLY A 72 -9.09 1.41 9.23
C GLY A 72 -9.39 2.16 7.95
N PHE A 73 -8.38 2.32 7.10
CA PHE A 73 -8.56 2.82 5.73
C PHE A 73 -9.46 1.88 4.92
N LEU A 74 -10.17 2.45 3.94
CA LEU A 74 -10.99 1.68 3.00
C LEU A 74 -10.11 0.77 2.13
N GLU A 75 -8.94 1.26 1.74
CA GLU A 75 -8.02 0.61 0.80
C GLU A 75 -7.00 -0.34 1.46
N ARG A 76 -7.19 -0.67 2.74
CA ARG A 76 -6.35 -1.66 3.45
C ARG A 76 -6.25 -3.01 2.72
N PHE A 77 -7.23 -3.35 1.87
CA PHE A 77 -7.23 -4.55 1.04
C PHE A 77 -6.09 -4.57 0.01
N ILE A 78 -5.57 -3.42 -0.43
CA ILE A 78 -4.34 -3.34 -1.22
C ILE A 78 -3.20 -4.05 -0.49
N HIS A 79 -3.02 -3.75 0.79
CA HIS A 79 -1.92 -4.28 1.60
C HIS A 79 -2.11 -5.76 1.90
N GLY A 80 -3.30 -6.15 2.35
CA GLY A 80 -3.58 -7.55 2.70
C GLY A 80 -3.37 -8.51 1.53
N GLU A 81 -3.92 -8.17 0.35
CA GLU A 81 -3.81 -9.03 -0.84
C GLU A 81 -2.39 -9.05 -1.43
N ILE A 82 -1.65 -7.94 -1.38
CA ILE A 82 -0.22 -7.95 -1.75
C ILE A 82 0.56 -8.85 -0.78
N TYR A 83 0.32 -8.77 0.53
CA TYR A 83 1.01 -9.64 1.48
C TYR A 83 0.64 -11.12 1.31
N LYS A 84 -0.58 -11.45 0.87
CA LYS A 84 -0.95 -12.83 0.50
C LYS A 84 -0.18 -13.33 -0.72
N ALA A 85 -0.15 -12.51 -1.77
CA ALA A 85 0.46 -12.87 -3.04
C ALA A 85 1.99 -12.88 -2.98
N ARG A 86 2.59 -12.05 -2.12
CA ARG A 86 4.04 -11.81 -2.05
C ARG A 86 4.60 -11.97 -0.63
N PRO A 87 4.88 -13.22 -0.20
CA PRO A 87 5.48 -13.49 1.11
C PRO A 87 6.83 -12.80 1.35
N ASP A 88 7.56 -12.47 0.28
CA ASP A 88 8.84 -11.77 0.28
C ASP A 88 8.73 -10.28 0.64
N ILE A 89 7.54 -9.68 0.54
CA ILE A 89 7.32 -8.27 0.83
C ILE A 89 7.10 -8.04 2.32
N GLY A 90 7.90 -7.14 2.89
CA GLY A 90 7.83 -6.72 4.31
C GLY A 90 7.10 -5.40 4.55
N SER A 91 6.89 -4.57 3.53
CA SER A 91 6.19 -3.30 3.64
C SER A 91 5.51 -2.92 2.32
N VAL A 92 4.37 -2.25 2.41
CA VAL A 92 3.61 -1.74 1.25
C VAL A 92 3.27 -0.27 1.51
N VAL A 93 3.50 0.58 0.51
CA VAL A 93 3.15 2.00 0.52
C VAL A 93 2.18 2.28 -0.62
N HIS A 94 1.10 2.99 -0.34
CA HIS A 94 0.20 3.55 -1.32
C HIS A 94 0.28 5.08 -1.27
N SER A 95 0.38 5.72 -2.44
CA SER A 95 0.64 7.15 -2.55
C SER A 95 0.09 7.74 -3.84
N HIS A 96 -0.26 9.02 -3.80
CA HIS A 96 -0.67 9.81 -4.97
C HIS A 96 0.43 10.78 -5.42
N SER A 97 1.67 10.29 -5.59
CA SER A 97 2.80 11.14 -5.95
C SER A 97 2.56 11.87 -7.30
N PRO A 98 2.54 13.21 -7.35
CA PRO A 98 2.19 13.96 -8.56
C PRO A 98 3.12 13.70 -9.75
N SER A 99 4.38 13.35 -9.49
CA SER A 99 5.36 13.01 -10.53
C SER A 99 5.20 11.60 -11.10
N VAL A 100 4.37 10.76 -10.48
CA VAL A 100 4.20 9.34 -10.83
C VAL A 100 2.82 9.06 -11.41
N VAL A 101 1.77 9.63 -10.82
CA VAL A 101 0.36 9.42 -11.23
C VAL A 101 0.11 9.60 -12.74
N PRO A 102 0.68 10.60 -13.45
CA PRO A 102 0.45 10.76 -14.88
C PRO A 102 0.83 9.53 -15.73
N PHE A 103 1.81 8.73 -15.31
CA PHE A 103 2.19 7.51 -16.02
C PHE A 103 1.13 6.40 -15.97
N GLY A 104 0.14 6.50 -15.06
CA GLY A 104 -0.97 5.53 -15.00
C GLY A 104 -2.01 5.74 -16.09
N VAL A 105 -2.07 6.94 -16.69
CA VAL A 105 -3.05 7.29 -17.73
C VAL A 105 -2.41 7.59 -19.09
N ALA A 106 -1.15 8.05 -19.10
CA ALA A 106 -0.41 8.35 -20.31
C ALA A 106 -0.05 7.08 -21.10
N SER A 107 0.15 7.22 -22.42
CA SER A 107 0.67 6.16 -23.28
C SER A 107 2.17 5.88 -23.06
N VAL A 108 2.88 6.81 -22.40
CA VAL A 108 4.30 6.68 -22.10
C VAL A 108 4.47 5.85 -20.84
N LYS A 109 5.28 4.78 -20.92
CA LYS A 109 5.57 3.90 -19.79
C LYS A 109 6.62 4.51 -18.87
N MET A 110 6.49 4.27 -17.56
CA MET A 110 7.53 4.60 -16.59
C MET A 110 8.74 3.69 -16.78
N GLN A 111 9.95 4.26 -16.83
CA GLN A 111 11.19 3.53 -17.11
C GLN A 111 12.28 3.87 -16.08
N ALA A 112 13.18 2.91 -15.84
CA ALA A 112 14.38 3.11 -15.03
C ALA A 112 15.41 3.96 -15.79
N MET A 113 15.40 5.27 -15.58
CA MET A 113 16.22 6.22 -16.37
C MET A 113 17.64 6.44 -15.81
N PHE A 114 17.91 6.03 -14.57
CA PHE A 114 19.20 6.23 -13.89
C PHE A 114 19.41 5.21 -12.77
N HIS A 115 20.62 5.15 -12.22
CA HIS A 115 21.05 4.09 -11.29
C HIS A 115 20.14 3.91 -10.06
N ASN A 116 19.65 4.99 -9.41
CA ASN A 116 18.75 4.84 -8.26
C ASN A 116 17.35 4.35 -8.65
N ALA A 117 16.99 4.39 -9.93
CA ALA A 117 15.73 3.85 -10.44
C ALA A 117 15.87 2.38 -10.90
N ALA A 118 17.02 1.72 -10.69
CA ALA A 118 17.25 0.35 -11.14
C ALA A 118 16.22 -0.67 -10.60
N PHE A 119 15.60 -0.39 -9.44
CA PHE A 119 14.53 -1.24 -8.90
C PHE A 119 13.27 -1.27 -9.78
N LEU A 120 13.12 -0.32 -10.71
CA LEU A 120 12.04 -0.29 -11.71
C LEU A 120 12.37 -1.08 -12.98
N ALA A 121 13.55 -1.70 -13.07
CA ALA A 121 14.02 -2.36 -14.31
C ALA A 121 13.15 -3.55 -14.74
N GLN A 122 12.43 -4.19 -13.81
CA GLN A 122 11.44 -5.22 -14.14
C GLN A 122 10.17 -4.66 -14.81
N GLY A 123 10.04 -3.34 -14.87
CA GLY A 123 8.87 -2.64 -15.36
C GLY A 123 7.94 -2.20 -14.23
N VAL A 124 7.07 -1.26 -14.57
CA VAL A 124 6.02 -0.74 -13.69
C VAL A 124 4.67 -1.03 -14.37
N PRO A 125 3.99 -2.14 -14.02
CA PRO A 125 2.67 -2.44 -14.57
C PRO A 125 1.66 -1.35 -14.20
N VAL A 126 0.67 -1.17 -15.06
CA VAL A 126 -0.49 -0.31 -14.82
C VAL A 126 -1.69 -1.24 -14.59
N PHE A 127 -2.31 -1.12 -13.42
CA PHE A 127 -3.56 -1.77 -13.08
C PHE A 127 -4.72 -0.87 -13.47
N ASP A 128 -5.54 -1.34 -14.41
CA ASP A 128 -6.82 -0.74 -14.76
C ASP A 128 -7.96 -1.58 -14.19
N ILE A 129 -8.61 -1.07 -13.14
CA ILE A 129 -9.71 -1.74 -12.45
C ILE A 129 -10.91 -1.99 -13.38
N SER A 130 -11.09 -1.19 -14.42
CA SER A 130 -12.22 -1.29 -15.33
C SER A 130 -12.17 -2.53 -16.23
N GLU A 131 -10.98 -3.06 -16.50
CA GLU A 131 -10.80 -4.27 -17.32
C GLU A 131 -11.50 -5.49 -16.72
N GLN A 132 -11.63 -5.53 -15.39
CA GLN A 132 -12.26 -6.66 -14.68
C GLN A 132 -13.57 -6.29 -13.99
N PHE A 133 -13.73 -5.04 -13.53
CA PHE A 133 -14.87 -4.62 -12.71
C PHE A 133 -15.76 -3.54 -13.36
N GLY A 134 -15.45 -3.10 -14.58
CA GLY A 134 -16.21 -2.08 -15.30
C GLY A 134 -16.09 -0.69 -14.67
N ALA A 135 -17.13 0.14 -14.83
CA ALA A 135 -17.15 1.47 -14.24
C ALA A 135 -17.33 1.38 -12.71
N THR A 136 -16.29 1.76 -11.96
CA THR A 136 -16.28 1.75 -10.49
C THR A 136 -15.95 3.13 -9.94
N ASP A 137 -15.87 3.25 -8.62
CA ASP A 137 -15.30 4.42 -7.91
C ASP A 137 -13.77 4.46 -7.95
N MET A 138 -13.14 3.52 -8.66
CA MET A 138 -11.69 3.33 -8.79
C MET A 138 -10.98 2.89 -7.50
N LEU A 139 -11.72 2.66 -6.40
CA LEU A 139 -11.15 2.27 -5.11
C LEU A 139 -10.98 0.76 -4.99
N VAL A 140 -9.81 0.34 -4.48
CA VAL A 140 -9.51 -1.05 -4.13
C VAL A 140 -9.93 -1.31 -2.69
N CYS A 141 -11.23 -1.46 -2.49
CA CYS A 141 -11.89 -1.49 -1.18
C CYS A 141 -12.41 -2.87 -0.74
N ASP A 142 -12.04 -3.94 -1.45
CA ASP A 142 -12.37 -5.32 -1.12
C ASP A 142 -11.26 -6.30 -1.57
N CYS A 143 -11.35 -7.56 -1.14
CA CYS A 143 -10.37 -8.58 -1.45
C CYS A 143 -10.29 -8.92 -2.95
N ALA A 144 -11.40 -8.89 -3.69
CA ALA A 144 -11.41 -9.26 -5.10
C ALA A 144 -10.62 -8.24 -5.94
N LYS A 145 -10.85 -6.95 -5.69
CA LYS A 145 -10.09 -5.86 -6.31
C LYS A 145 -8.63 -5.87 -5.87
N GLY A 146 -8.36 -6.13 -4.58
CA GLY A 146 -7.00 -6.21 -4.05
C GLY A 146 -6.20 -7.36 -4.68
N GLN A 147 -6.84 -8.50 -4.90
CA GLN A 147 -6.25 -9.65 -5.56
C GLN A 147 -5.92 -9.33 -7.03
N ALA A 148 -6.82 -8.65 -7.74
CA ALA A 148 -6.58 -8.22 -9.12
C ALA A 148 -5.38 -7.25 -9.21
N LEU A 149 -5.28 -6.29 -8.29
CA LEU A 149 -4.12 -5.41 -8.21
C LEU A 149 -2.82 -6.19 -7.91
N ALA A 150 -2.86 -7.15 -6.97
CA ALA A 150 -1.70 -7.97 -6.64
C ALA A 150 -1.24 -8.85 -7.82
N GLN A 151 -2.18 -9.33 -8.64
CA GLN A 151 -1.87 -10.04 -9.89
C GLN A 151 -1.19 -9.11 -10.90
N SER A 152 -1.70 -7.89 -11.07
CA SER A 152 -1.09 -6.88 -11.96
C SER A 152 0.33 -6.51 -11.50
N LEU A 153 0.55 -6.37 -10.18
CA LEU A 153 1.88 -6.13 -9.61
C LEU A 153 2.88 -7.26 -9.95
N GLY A 154 2.43 -8.52 -9.91
CA GLY A 154 3.27 -9.68 -10.22
C GLY A 154 4.54 -9.72 -9.37
N SER A 155 5.71 -9.82 -10.01
CA SER A 155 7.01 -9.79 -9.33
C SER A 155 7.59 -8.38 -9.16
N ALA A 156 6.98 -7.36 -9.76
CA ALA A 156 7.49 -5.99 -9.70
C ALA A 156 7.43 -5.40 -8.29
N SER A 157 8.17 -4.31 -8.07
CA SER A 157 8.18 -3.57 -6.80
C SER A 157 7.18 -2.41 -6.76
N VAL A 158 6.69 -1.98 -7.93
CA VAL A 158 5.78 -0.84 -8.08
C VAL A 158 4.72 -1.19 -9.11
N ALA A 159 3.47 -0.85 -8.83
CA ALA A 159 2.39 -0.83 -9.81
C ALA A 159 1.71 0.54 -9.76
N LEU A 160 1.24 1.02 -10.92
CA LEU A 160 0.40 2.21 -11.00
C LEU A 160 -1.05 1.78 -11.01
N MET A 161 -1.89 2.50 -10.27
CA MET A 161 -3.34 2.34 -10.35
C MET A 161 -3.85 3.43 -11.31
N ARG A 162 -4.49 3.03 -12.40
CA ARG A 162 -5.09 3.97 -13.34
C ARG A 162 -6.21 4.73 -12.64
N ALA A 163 -6.17 6.05 -12.73
CA ALA A 163 -7.21 6.95 -12.22
C ALA A 163 -8.29 7.20 -13.29
#